data_AF-A0A2E8KU57-F1
#
_entry.id   AF-A0A2E8KU57-F1
#
_cell.length_a   1.000
_cell.length_b   1.000
_cell.length_c   1.000
_cell.angle_alpha   90.00
_cell.angle_beta   90.00
_cell.angle_gamma   90.00
#
_symmetry.space_group_name_H-M   'P 1'
#
loop_
_entity.id
_entity.type
_entity.pdbx_description
1 polymer ?
#
loop_
_entity_poly.entity_id
_entity_poly.type
_entity_poly.pdbx_seq_one_letter_code
_entity_poly.pdbx_strand_id
1 'polypeptide(L)'
;MVNLTSTEEENTEFLKTLWDKYKYLAISAVFIVILTIVGIERSSSNKNIFNQETSELYSDFVQSLDSLDIDSIQKGNDFMSSYPDSVYSRLIALQLAKLYYEEGDKDEATVKLNWIIENTNKGFRQKYDPIEVTAKYRLALLFLDQQKFKESLDLLETIEDKTASIYELIADCYVYLEANDNARINYLKAMEASPSESVKSIIKMKLSDIN
;
A
#
# COMPACT_ATOMS: atom_id res chain seq x y z
N MET A 1 -11.92 59.99 -10.96
CA MET A 1 -12.91 58.91 -10.89
C MET A 1 -13.33 58.61 -12.32
N VAL A 2 -12.90 57.47 -12.88
CA VAL A 2 -13.31 57.07 -14.23
C VAL A 2 -14.66 56.39 -14.09
N ASN A 3 -15.70 57.00 -14.66
CA ASN A 3 -17.07 56.52 -14.59
C ASN A 3 -17.22 55.29 -15.49
N LEU A 4 -17.41 54.12 -14.86
CA LEU A 4 -17.89 52.90 -15.51
C LEU A 4 -19.41 53.00 -15.67
N THR A 5 -19.86 53.74 -16.66
CA THR A 5 -21.24 53.62 -17.15
C THR A 5 -21.18 53.36 -18.64
N SER A 6 -20.79 52.13 -19.00
CA SER A 6 -20.99 51.59 -20.34
C SER A 6 -22.48 51.29 -20.53
N THR A 7 -23.05 51.82 -21.62
CA THR A 7 -24.45 51.62 -21.98
C THR A 7 -24.73 50.14 -22.24
N GLU A 8 -25.95 49.69 -21.99
CA GLU A 8 -26.38 48.28 -22.09
C GLU A 8 -25.95 47.62 -23.43
N GLU A 9 -26.01 48.37 -24.53
CA GLU A 9 -25.53 47.95 -25.86
C GLU A 9 -24.02 47.64 -25.93
N GLU A 10 -23.18 48.48 -25.32
CA GLU A 10 -21.72 48.36 -25.35
C GLU A 10 -21.25 47.13 -24.53
N ASN A 11 -21.95 46.84 -23.42
CA ASN A 11 -21.73 45.63 -22.64
C ASN A 11 -22.12 44.36 -23.42
N THR A 12 -23.19 44.42 -24.22
CA THR A 12 -23.60 43.28 -25.06
C THR A 12 -22.63 43.00 -26.20
N GLU A 13 -22.07 44.04 -26.83
CA GLU A 13 -21.08 43.88 -27.90
C GLU A 13 -19.75 43.35 -27.36
N PHE A 14 -19.32 43.81 -26.19
CA PHE A 14 -18.13 43.28 -25.52
C PHE A 14 -18.28 41.79 -25.15
N LEU A 15 -19.42 41.38 -24.60
CA LEU A 15 -19.69 39.97 -24.32
C LEU A 15 -19.76 39.12 -25.59
N LYS A 16 -20.32 39.67 -26.68
CA LYS A 16 -20.41 38.99 -27.98
C LYS A 16 -19.03 38.77 -28.60
N THR A 17 -18.14 39.77 -28.53
CA THR A 17 -16.77 39.66 -29.04
C THR A 17 -15.92 38.71 -28.20
N LEU A 18 -16.07 38.70 -26.87
CA LEU A 18 -15.43 37.70 -26.00
C LEU A 18 -15.92 36.29 -26.32
N TRP A 19 -17.23 36.11 -26.50
CA TRP A 19 -17.81 34.83 -26.89
C TRP A 19 -17.28 34.35 -28.25
N ASP A 20 -17.29 35.20 -29.27
CA ASP A 20 -16.80 34.82 -30.60
C ASP A 20 -15.30 34.47 -30.60
N LYS A 21 -14.51 35.12 -29.74
CA LYS A 21 -13.09 34.84 -29.58
C LYS A 21 -12.81 33.51 -28.86
N TYR A 22 -13.61 33.14 -27.86
CA TYR A 22 -13.32 31.99 -26.98
C TYR A 22 -14.32 30.83 -27.05
N LYS A 23 -15.37 30.90 -27.90
CA LYS A 23 -16.40 29.84 -28.02
C LYS A 23 -15.83 28.45 -28.27
N TYR A 24 -14.80 28.33 -29.12
CA TYR A 24 -14.16 27.04 -29.39
C TYR A 24 -13.39 26.49 -28.18
N LEU A 25 -12.75 27.36 -27.38
CA LEU A 25 -12.09 26.98 -26.14
C LEU A 25 -13.11 26.54 -25.07
N ALA A 26 -14.22 27.28 -24.94
CA ALA A 26 -15.31 26.91 -24.02
C ALA A 26 -15.95 25.55 -24.40
N ILE A 27 -16.23 25.34 -25.69
CA ILE A 27 -16.76 24.06 -26.20
C ILE A 27 -15.76 22.92 -25.96
N SER A 28 -14.48 23.14 -26.24
CA SER A 28 -13.42 22.15 -25.99
C SER A 28 -13.31 21.78 -24.50
N ALA A 29 -13.41 22.76 -23.60
CA ALA A 29 -13.36 22.51 -22.17
C ALA A 29 -14.55 21.65 -21.70
N VAL A 30 -15.76 21.96 -22.17
CA VAL A 30 -16.96 21.16 -21.88
C VAL A 30 -16.81 19.73 -22.43
N PHE A 31 -16.25 19.57 -23.63
CA PHE A 31 -16.03 18.26 -24.23
C PHE A 31 -15.05 17.41 -23.41
N ILE A 32 -13.96 18.00 -22.91
CA ILE A 32 -12.99 17.33 -22.03
C ILE A 32 -13.66 16.88 -20.72
N VAL A 33 -14.52 17.71 -20.13
CA VAL A 33 -15.26 17.35 -18.90
C VAL A 33 -16.18 16.15 -19.16
N ILE A 34 -16.93 16.16 -20.27
CA ILE A 34 -17.82 15.04 -20.64
C ILE A 34 -17.02 13.75 -20.86
N LEU A 35 -15.92 13.81 -21.61
CA LEU A 35 -15.04 12.65 -21.82
C LEU A 35 -14.46 12.11 -20.50
N THR A 36 -14.13 13.00 -19.57
CA THR A 36 -13.61 12.63 -18.25
C THR A 36 -14.68 11.89 -17.43
N ILE A 37 -15.91 12.39 -17.38
CA ILE A 37 -17.03 11.76 -16.66
C ILE A 37 -17.33 10.38 -17.27
N VAL A 38 -17.48 10.30 -18.60
CA VAL A 38 -17.75 9.04 -19.32
C VAL A 38 -16.62 8.03 -19.11
N GLY A 39 -15.37 8.49 -19.10
CA GLY A 39 -14.21 7.65 -18.81
C GLY A 39 -14.22 7.07 -17.39
N ILE A 40 -14.62 7.86 -16.39
CA ILE A 40 -14.74 7.43 -14.98
C ILE A 40 -15.85 6.39 -14.83
N GLU A 41 -17.03 6.64 -15.40
CA GLU A 41 -18.21 5.78 -15.25
C GLU A 41 -18.01 4.40 -15.91
N ARG A 42 -17.46 4.39 -17.14
CA ARG A 42 -17.16 3.14 -17.86
C ARG A 42 -16.07 2.33 -17.19
N SER A 43 -15.09 2.99 -16.54
CA SER A 43 -14.10 2.31 -15.70
C SER A 43 -14.72 1.70 -14.45
N SER A 44 -15.77 2.32 -13.87
CA SER A 44 -16.40 1.86 -12.63
C SER A 44 -17.24 0.60 -12.80
N SER A 45 -18.03 0.46 -13.87
CA SER A 45 -18.89 -0.72 -14.06
C SER A 45 -18.08 -2.00 -14.31
N ASN A 46 -17.01 -1.92 -15.11
CA ASN A 46 -16.09 -3.05 -15.34
C ASN A 46 -15.36 -3.45 -14.05
N LYS A 47 -14.97 -2.48 -13.21
CA LYS A 47 -14.33 -2.74 -11.92
C LYS A 47 -15.26 -3.47 -10.94
N ASN A 48 -16.54 -3.14 -10.92
CA ASN A 48 -17.49 -3.77 -9.99
C ASN A 48 -17.70 -5.26 -10.27
N ILE A 49 -17.87 -5.64 -11.55
CA ILE A 49 -18.00 -7.04 -11.95
C ILE A 49 -16.70 -7.81 -11.67
N PHE A 50 -15.55 -7.23 -12.05
CA PHE A 50 -14.23 -7.79 -11.78
C PHE A 50 -13.98 -8.03 -10.28
N ASN A 51 -14.34 -7.05 -9.43
CA ASN A 51 -14.17 -7.17 -7.99
C ASN A 51 -15.10 -8.22 -7.38
N GLN A 52 -16.32 -8.37 -7.89
CA GLN A 52 -17.23 -9.41 -7.43
C GLN A 52 -16.71 -10.81 -7.79
N GLU A 53 -16.36 -11.04 -9.05
CA GLU A 53 -15.83 -12.32 -9.54
C GLU A 53 -14.54 -12.72 -8.78
N THR A 54 -13.60 -11.79 -8.64
CA THR A 54 -12.35 -12.05 -7.90
C THR A 54 -12.58 -12.28 -6.41
N SER A 55 -13.62 -11.68 -5.81
CA SER A 55 -13.99 -11.94 -4.41
C SER A 55 -14.55 -13.35 -4.21
N GLU A 56 -15.38 -13.83 -5.14
CA GLU A 56 -15.95 -15.18 -5.07
C GLU A 56 -14.83 -16.23 -5.19
N LEU A 57 -13.97 -16.09 -6.20
CA LEU A 57 -12.80 -16.95 -6.39
C LEU A 57 -11.82 -16.91 -5.19
N TYR A 58 -11.63 -15.75 -4.57
CA TYR A 58 -10.84 -15.64 -3.34
C TYR A 58 -11.48 -16.39 -2.16
N SER A 59 -12.81 -16.29 -2.00
CA SER A 59 -13.53 -17.02 -0.97
C SER A 59 -13.37 -18.53 -1.14
N ASP A 60 -13.43 -19.02 -2.38
CA ASP A 60 -13.20 -20.42 -2.71
C ASP A 60 -11.76 -20.84 -2.42
N PHE A 61 -10.79 -19.99 -2.77
CA PHE A 61 -9.39 -20.21 -2.41
C PHE A 61 -9.21 -20.34 -0.90
N VAL A 62 -9.76 -19.42 -0.10
CA VAL A 62 -9.63 -19.45 1.36
C VAL A 62 -10.25 -20.72 1.95
N GLN A 63 -11.42 -21.15 1.47
CA GLN A 63 -12.02 -22.41 1.89
C GLN A 63 -11.17 -23.64 1.54
N SER A 64 -10.40 -23.57 0.43
CA SER A 64 -9.49 -24.65 0.04
C SER A 64 -8.19 -24.71 0.86
N LEU A 65 -7.91 -23.71 1.72
CA LEU A 65 -6.70 -23.70 2.56
C LEU A 65 -6.79 -24.63 3.76
N ASP A 66 -8.00 -25.06 4.16
CA ASP A 66 -8.20 -25.99 5.28
C ASP A 66 -7.50 -27.34 5.06
N SER A 67 -7.08 -27.65 3.83
CA SER A 67 -6.35 -28.88 3.48
C SER A 67 -4.83 -28.75 3.36
N LEU A 68 -4.21 -27.56 3.52
CA LEU A 68 -2.74 -27.32 3.45
C LEU A 68 -2.00 -28.24 2.43
N ASP A 69 -2.47 -28.28 1.19
CA ASP A 69 -1.92 -29.16 0.15
C ASP A 69 -1.23 -28.33 -0.94
N ILE A 70 -0.29 -28.95 -1.66
CA ILE A 70 0.45 -28.39 -2.81
C ILE A 70 -0.52 -27.82 -3.87
N ASP A 71 -1.71 -28.41 -3.99
CA ASP A 71 -2.78 -27.95 -4.87
C ASP A 71 -3.25 -26.51 -4.55
N SER A 72 -3.27 -26.13 -3.27
CA SER A 72 -3.61 -24.77 -2.83
C SER A 72 -2.53 -23.76 -3.27
N ILE A 73 -1.25 -24.15 -3.25
CA ILE A 73 -0.15 -23.29 -3.72
C ILE A 73 -0.30 -23.00 -5.23
N GLN A 74 -0.54 -24.05 -6.02
CA GLN A 74 -0.70 -23.90 -7.47
C GLN A 74 -1.91 -23.01 -7.80
N LYS A 75 -3.07 -23.27 -7.20
CA LYS A 75 -4.29 -22.45 -7.36
C LYS A 75 -4.04 -20.98 -7.02
N GLY A 76 -3.31 -20.71 -5.95
CA GLY A 76 -2.96 -19.35 -5.55
C GLY A 76 -2.08 -18.66 -6.60
N ASN A 77 -1.07 -19.35 -7.11
CA ASN A 77 -0.19 -18.82 -8.16
C ASN A 77 -0.94 -18.57 -9.49
N ASP A 78 -1.84 -19.48 -9.88
CA ASP A 78 -2.68 -19.33 -11.08
C ASP A 78 -3.62 -18.12 -10.94
N PHE A 79 -4.20 -17.92 -9.77
CA PHE A 79 -5.02 -16.74 -9.47
C PHE A 79 -4.20 -15.45 -9.58
N MET A 80 -3.03 -15.40 -8.93
CA MET A 80 -2.15 -14.23 -8.97
C MET A 80 -1.72 -13.88 -10.40
N SER A 81 -1.46 -14.90 -11.23
CA SER A 81 -1.09 -14.73 -12.64
C SER A 81 -2.26 -14.23 -13.49
N SER A 82 -3.48 -14.68 -13.18
CA SER A 82 -4.70 -14.31 -13.92
C SER A 82 -5.22 -12.92 -13.54
N TYR A 83 -5.03 -12.52 -12.28
CA TYR A 83 -5.58 -11.30 -11.70
C TYR A 83 -4.52 -10.45 -10.98
N PRO A 84 -3.38 -10.10 -11.60
CA PRO A 84 -2.24 -9.48 -10.90
C PRO A 84 -2.59 -8.14 -10.22
N ASP A 85 -3.50 -7.36 -10.80
CA ASP A 85 -3.94 -6.08 -10.28
C ASP A 85 -5.00 -6.18 -9.15
N SER A 86 -5.45 -7.38 -8.82
CA SER A 86 -6.46 -7.60 -7.79
C SER A 86 -5.88 -7.49 -6.38
N VAL A 87 -6.61 -6.81 -5.48
CA VAL A 87 -6.28 -6.80 -4.04
C VAL A 87 -6.29 -8.23 -3.49
N TYR A 88 -7.16 -9.10 -3.99
CA TYR A 88 -7.24 -10.51 -3.61
C TYR A 88 -5.97 -11.28 -3.99
N SER A 89 -5.30 -10.94 -5.10
CA SER A 89 -4.02 -11.55 -5.47
C SER A 89 -2.92 -11.22 -4.46
N ARG A 90 -2.90 -10.00 -3.92
CA ARG A 90 -1.94 -9.63 -2.86
C ARG A 90 -2.26 -10.30 -1.52
N LEU A 91 -3.54 -10.52 -1.22
CA LEU A 91 -3.95 -11.31 -0.04
C LEU A 91 -3.56 -12.78 -0.18
N ILE A 92 -3.74 -13.37 -1.36
CA ILE A 92 -3.29 -14.73 -1.68
C ILE A 92 -1.77 -14.82 -1.56
N ALA A 93 -1.03 -13.85 -2.11
CA ALA A 93 0.42 -13.80 -1.97
C ALA A 93 0.87 -13.76 -0.50
N LEU A 94 0.17 -13.04 0.38
CA LEU A 94 0.47 -13.04 1.82
C LEU A 94 0.25 -14.41 2.46
N GLN A 95 -0.78 -15.14 2.02
CA GLN A 95 -1.07 -16.48 2.50
C GLN A 95 -0.03 -17.48 1.98
N LEU A 96 0.31 -17.43 0.69
CA LEU A 96 1.36 -18.26 0.12
C LEU A 96 2.71 -18.01 0.80
N ALA A 97 3.06 -16.74 1.06
CA ALA A 97 4.28 -16.40 1.80
C ALA A 97 4.33 -17.07 3.18
N LYS A 98 3.19 -17.11 3.87
CA LYS A 98 3.06 -17.80 5.16
C LYS A 98 3.25 -19.31 4.98
N LEU A 99 2.60 -19.93 4.01
CA LEU A 99 2.71 -21.37 3.74
C LEU A 99 4.14 -21.78 3.44
N TYR A 100 4.81 -21.11 2.51
CA TYR A 100 6.21 -21.36 2.20
C TYR A 100 7.12 -21.21 3.43
N TYR A 101 6.88 -20.19 4.25
CA TYR A 101 7.62 -20.03 5.50
C TYR A 101 7.38 -21.18 6.49
N GLU A 102 6.13 -21.64 6.66
CA GLU A 102 5.77 -22.77 7.53
C GLU A 102 6.35 -24.10 7.04
N GLU A 103 6.49 -24.28 5.72
CA GLU A 103 7.17 -25.42 5.10
C GLU A 103 8.71 -25.32 5.13
N GLY A 104 9.24 -24.18 5.56
CA GLY A 104 10.69 -23.93 5.66
C GLY A 104 11.32 -23.35 4.39
N ASP A 105 10.55 -23.12 3.33
CA ASP A 105 10.97 -22.45 2.10
C ASP A 105 10.95 -20.93 2.27
N LYS A 106 11.96 -20.40 2.97
CA LYS A 106 12.11 -18.95 3.21
C LYS A 106 12.37 -18.16 1.93
N ASP A 107 12.88 -18.80 0.87
CA ASP A 107 13.19 -18.14 -0.39
C ASP A 107 11.91 -17.87 -1.18
N GLU A 108 11.01 -18.87 -1.32
CA GLU A 108 9.70 -18.64 -1.94
C GLU A 108 8.83 -17.69 -1.11
N ALA A 109 8.90 -17.76 0.22
CA ALA A 109 8.23 -16.77 1.07
C ALA A 109 8.70 -15.33 0.76
N THR A 110 10.01 -15.15 0.58
CA THR A 110 10.62 -13.88 0.19
C THR A 110 10.15 -13.42 -1.19
N VAL A 111 10.05 -14.33 -2.16
CA VAL A 111 9.53 -14.04 -3.51
C VAL A 111 8.10 -13.51 -3.43
N LYS A 112 7.22 -14.16 -2.68
CA LYS A 112 5.81 -13.72 -2.56
C LYS A 112 5.67 -12.37 -1.85
N LEU A 113 6.48 -12.09 -0.83
CA LEU A 113 6.46 -10.80 -0.13
C LEU A 113 6.97 -9.65 -1.00
N ASN A 114 8.05 -9.89 -1.77
CA ASN A 114 8.54 -8.91 -2.75
C ASN A 114 7.51 -8.65 -3.85
N TRP A 115 6.87 -9.70 -4.36
CA TRP A 115 5.83 -9.57 -5.38
C TRP A 115 4.71 -8.62 -4.92
N ILE A 116 4.29 -8.68 -3.65
CA ILE A 116 3.29 -7.75 -3.10
C ILE A 116 3.79 -6.29 -3.14
N ILE A 117 5.05 -6.06 -2.75
CA ILE A 117 5.64 -4.72 -2.69
C ILE A 117 5.72 -4.13 -4.11
N GLU A 118 6.13 -4.93 -5.08
CA GLU A 118 6.24 -4.55 -6.49
C GLU A 118 4.87 -4.34 -7.15
N ASN A 119 3.86 -5.14 -6.78
CA ASN A 119 2.50 -5.06 -7.32
C ASN A 119 1.55 -4.19 -6.47
N THR A 120 2.08 -3.41 -5.53
CA THR A 120 1.26 -2.42 -4.81
C THR A 120 1.08 -1.18 -5.68
N ASN A 121 -0.16 -0.94 -6.08
CA ASN A 121 -0.53 0.24 -6.87
C ASN A 121 -0.47 1.51 -6.02
N LYS A 122 0.66 2.21 -6.11
CA LYS A 122 0.80 3.58 -5.62
C LYS A 122 0.19 4.51 -6.67
N GLY A 123 -1.14 4.69 -6.60
CA GLY A 123 -1.83 5.68 -7.43
C GLY A 123 -1.24 7.09 -7.25
N PHE A 124 -1.86 8.10 -7.86
CA PHE A 124 -1.36 9.49 -7.84
C PHE A 124 -1.15 10.11 -6.43
N ARG A 125 -1.70 9.48 -5.38
CA ARG A 125 -1.38 9.77 -3.98
C ARG A 125 -0.78 8.50 -3.39
N GLN A 126 0.42 8.61 -2.83
CA GLN A 126 0.94 7.57 -1.93
C GLN A 126 -0.02 7.51 -0.73
N LYS A 127 -0.85 6.47 -0.70
CA LYS A 127 -1.79 6.20 0.38
C LYS A 127 -1.26 5.03 1.16
N TYR A 128 -1.36 5.09 2.49
CA TYR A 128 -1.10 3.97 3.37
C TYR A 128 -1.81 2.70 2.86
N ASP A 129 -1.03 1.65 2.57
CA ASP A 129 -1.52 0.34 2.18
C ASP A 129 -1.10 -0.70 3.24
N PRO A 130 -2.05 -1.20 4.05
CA PRO A 130 -1.74 -2.15 5.11
C PRO A 130 -1.20 -3.49 4.59
N ILE A 131 -1.52 -3.89 3.35
CA ILE A 131 -1.01 -5.12 2.74
C ILE A 131 0.47 -4.95 2.39
N GLU A 132 0.86 -3.81 1.78
CA GLU A 132 2.27 -3.49 1.52
C GLU A 132 3.06 -3.41 2.84
N VAL A 133 2.53 -2.69 3.84
CA VAL A 133 3.19 -2.55 5.15
C VAL A 133 3.37 -3.90 5.84
N THR A 134 2.35 -4.78 5.78
CA THR A 134 2.46 -6.14 6.32
C THR A 134 3.50 -6.96 5.58
N ALA A 135 3.56 -6.86 4.25
CA ALA A 135 4.55 -7.56 3.44
C ALA A 135 5.97 -7.12 3.77
N LYS A 136 6.20 -5.80 3.86
CA LYS A 136 7.50 -5.23 4.27
C LYS A 136 7.92 -5.66 5.67
N TYR A 137 7.00 -5.62 6.63
CA TYR A 137 7.29 -6.04 8.00
C TYR A 137 7.69 -7.52 8.06
N ARG A 138 6.95 -8.41 7.39
CA ARG A 138 7.27 -9.85 7.35
C ARG A 138 8.56 -10.13 6.60
N LEU A 139 8.83 -9.41 5.51
CA LEU A 139 10.08 -9.54 4.76
C LEU A 139 11.29 -9.08 5.60
N ALA A 140 11.12 -8.00 6.37
CA ALA A 140 12.14 -7.54 7.30
C ALA A 140 12.45 -8.58 8.41
N LEU A 141 11.45 -9.29 8.92
CA LEU A 141 11.67 -10.44 9.82
C LEU A 141 12.49 -11.54 9.15
N LEU A 142 12.21 -11.89 7.89
CA LEU A 142 13.02 -12.86 7.14
C LEU A 142 14.46 -12.39 6.96
N PHE A 143 14.66 -11.10 6.66
CA PHE A 143 16.00 -10.53 6.57
C PHE A 143 16.73 -10.56 7.92
N LEU A 144 16.03 -10.28 9.03
CA LEU A 144 16.59 -10.40 10.38
C LEU A 144 17.05 -11.83 10.67
N ASP A 145 16.21 -12.83 10.38
CA ASP A 145 16.55 -14.26 10.51
C ASP A 145 17.77 -14.67 9.67
N GLN A 146 17.92 -14.04 8.51
CA GLN A 146 19.04 -14.24 7.59
C GLN A 146 20.28 -13.40 7.93
N GLN A 147 20.27 -12.69 9.07
CA GLN A 147 21.33 -11.75 9.49
C GLN A 147 21.59 -10.59 8.52
N LYS A 148 20.62 -10.30 7.65
CA LYS A 148 20.61 -9.16 6.70
C LYS A 148 20.03 -7.92 7.39
N PHE A 149 20.67 -7.49 8.47
CA PHE A 149 20.14 -6.46 9.37
C PHE A 149 19.99 -5.10 8.68
N LYS A 150 20.90 -4.77 7.77
CA LYS A 150 20.87 -3.49 7.05
C LYS A 150 19.73 -3.48 6.04
N GLU A 151 19.53 -4.57 5.30
CA GLU A 151 18.44 -4.72 4.34
C GLU A 151 17.07 -4.68 5.04
N SER A 152 16.96 -5.31 6.23
CA SER A 152 15.79 -5.20 7.09
C SER A 152 15.52 -3.75 7.50
N LEU A 153 16.55 -3.05 7.99
CA LEU A 153 16.44 -1.66 8.43
C LEU A 153 16.03 -0.73 7.27
N ASP A 154 16.74 -0.80 6.15
CA ASP A 154 16.49 0.00 4.96
C ASP A 154 15.05 -0.19 4.47
N LEU A 155 14.53 -1.42 4.51
CA LEU A 155 13.15 -1.73 4.13
C LEU A 155 12.13 -1.10 5.09
N LEU A 156 12.33 -1.25 6.40
CA LEU A 156 11.41 -0.74 7.43
C LEU A 156 11.39 0.79 7.49
N GLU A 157 12.51 1.45 7.20
CA GLU A 157 12.59 2.90 7.17
C GLU A 157 11.69 3.52 6.09
N THR A 158 11.43 2.79 4.99
CA THR A 158 10.52 3.22 3.91
C THR A 158 9.04 3.31 4.31
N ILE A 159 8.67 2.78 5.47
CA ILE A 159 7.28 2.83 5.97
C ILE A 159 7.07 4.16 6.69
N GLU A 160 6.20 5.03 6.20
CA GLU A 160 5.94 6.34 6.84
C GLU A 160 5.21 6.18 8.18
N ASP A 161 4.04 5.54 8.17
CA ASP A 161 3.20 5.33 9.34
C ASP A 161 3.64 4.06 10.11
N LYS A 162 4.70 4.21 10.91
CA LYS A 162 5.28 3.11 11.69
C LYS A 162 4.43 2.80 12.93
N THR A 163 4.08 1.52 13.09
CA THR A 163 3.43 0.99 14.30
C THR A 163 4.45 0.69 15.39
N ALA A 164 3.98 0.40 16.61
CA ALA A 164 4.84 -0.05 17.71
C ALA A 164 5.74 -1.24 17.30
N SER A 165 5.18 -2.24 16.62
CA SER A 165 5.92 -3.42 16.16
C SER A 165 6.98 -3.10 15.11
N ILE A 166 6.75 -2.10 14.25
CA ILE A 166 7.76 -1.65 13.27
C ILE A 166 8.90 -0.94 13.97
N TYR A 167 8.60 -0.04 14.91
CA TYR A 167 9.65 0.61 15.71
C TYR A 167 10.45 -0.39 16.55
N GLU A 168 9.80 -1.40 17.12
CA GLU A 168 10.47 -2.48 17.85
C GLU A 168 11.42 -3.26 16.94
N LEU A 169 10.99 -3.64 15.73
CA LEU A 169 11.83 -4.38 14.81
C LEU A 169 13.01 -3.55 14.27
N ILE A 170 12.81 -2.25 14.05
CA ILE A 170 13.90 -1.31 13.73
C ILE A 170 14.92 -1.27 14.86
N ALA A 171 14.46 -1.20 16.12
CA ALA A 171 15.34 -1.22 17.27
C ALA A 171 16.10 -2.54 17.37
N ASP A 172 15.43 -3.69 17.18
CA ASP A 172 16.06 -5.01 17.13
C ASP A 172 17.19 -5.04 16.07
N CYS A 173 16.96 -4.49 14.86
CA CYS A 173 17.99 -4.37 13.82
C CYS A 173 19.19 -3.54 14.30
N TYR A 174 18.94 -2.40 14.96
CA TYR A 174 20.01 -1.55 15.50
C TYR A 174 20.81 -2.24 16.62
N VAL A 175 20.19 -3.10 17.44
CA VAL A 175 20.91 -3.92 18.43
C VAL A 175 21.90 -4.85 17.75
N TYR A 176 21.48 -5.58 16.71
CA TYR A 176 22.38 -6.47 15.96
C TYR A 176 23.48 -5.73 15.19
N LEU A 177 23.26 -4.46 14.85
CA LEU A 177 24.25 -3.58 14.23
C LEU A 177 25.14 -2.85 15.25
N GLU A 178 25.02 -3.17 16.54
CA GLU A 178 25.75 -2.54 17.66
C GLU A 178 25.54 -1.01 17.76
N ALA A 179 24.45 -0.51 17.19
CA ALA A 179 24.06 0.90 17.19
C ALA A 179 23.08 1.19 18.34
N ASN A 180 23.54 0.97 19.57
CA ASN A 180 22.71 0.96 20.78
C ASN A 180 21.90 2.24 21.03
N ASP A 181 22.44 3.42 20.69
CA ASP A 181 21.72 4.68 20.85
C ASP A 181 20.50 4.76 19.93
N ASN A 182 20.63 4.30 18.68
CA ASN A 182 19.52 4.22 17.74
C ASN A 182 18.50 3.15 18.15
N ALA A 183 18.97 2.03 18.70
CA ALA A 183 18.10 0.99 19.25
C ALA A 183 17.23 1.53 20.39
N ARG A 184 17.85 2.22 21.38
CA ARG A 184 17.13 2.84 22.50
C ARG A 184 16.07 3.83 22.03
N ILE A 185 16.42 4.72 21.09
CA ILE A 185 15.47 5.70 20.54
C ILE A 185 14.26 4.99 19.92
N ASN A 186 14.47 3.92 19.15
CA ASN A 186 13.37 3.24 18.48
C ASN A 186 12.53 2.37 19.42
N TYR A 187 13.11 1.74 20.45
CA TYR A 187 12.31 1.08 21.49
C TYR A 187 11.45 2.07 22.28
N LEU A 188 11.95 3.27 22.56
CA LEU A 188 11.14 4.32 23.21
C LEU A 188 9.97 4.74 22.32
N LYS A 189 10.18 4.91 21.00
CA LYS A 189 9.09 5.14 20.04
C LYS A 189 8.10 3.99 19.99
N ALA A 190 8.59 2.74 20.04
CA ALA A 190 7.74 1.55 20.08
C ALA A 190 6.85 1.53 21.34
N MET A 191 7.41 1.89 22.50
CA MET A 191 6.64 2.01 23.74
C MET A 191 5.60 3.11 23.69
N GLU A 192 5.95 4.29 23.16
CA GLU A 192 5.02 5.41 23.01
C GLU A 192 3.85 5.06 22.08
N ALA A 193 4.14 4.40 20.96
CA ALA A 193 3.13 3.96 19.99
C ALA A 193 2.30 2.75 20.46
N SER A 194 2.69 2.09 21.55
CA SER A 194 2.01 0.88 22.01
C SER A 194 0.82 1.21 22.92
N PRO A 195 -0.40 0.74 22.62
CA PRO A 195 -1.55 0.90 23.51
C PRO A 195 -1.57 -0.16 24.64
N SER A 196 -0.74 -1.20 24.57
CA SER A 196 -0.79 -2.35 25.48
C SER A 196 0.32 -2.34 26.52
N GLU A 197 -0.04 -2.41 27.81
CA GLU A 197 0.95 -2.44 28.90
C GLU A 197 1.80 -3.72 28.91
N SER A 198 1.25 -4.85 28.44
CA SER A 198 2.04 -6.08 28.29
C SER A 198 3.13 -5.93 27.24
N VAL A 199 2.80 -5.32 26.10
CA VAL A 199 3.78 -5.02 25.03
C VAL A 199 4.83 -4.03 25.53
N LYS A 200 4.43 -2.96 26.23
CA LYS A 200 5.39 -2.03 26.85
C LYS A 200 6.33 -2.73 27.83
N SER A 201 5.83 -3.70 28.60
CA SER A 201 6.65 -4.45 29.55
C SER A 201 7.72 -5.29 28.85
N ILE A 202 7.38 -5.92 27.71
CA ILE A 202 8.34 -6.65 26.87
C ILE A 202 9.39 -5.69 26.30
N ILE A 203 8.98 -4.53 25.79
CA ILE A 203 9.93 -3.56 25.23
C ILE A 203 10.85 -2.99 26.31
N LYS A 204 10.36 -2.74 27.54
CA LYS A 204 11.22 -2.32 28.67
C LYS A 204 12.30 -3.36 28.99
N MET A 205 11.96 -4.65 28.92
CA MET A 205 12.93 -5.73 29.11
C MET A 205 14.01 -5.72 28.02
N LYS A 206 13.62 -5.59 26.75
CA LYS A 206 14.57 -5.43 25.65
C LYS A 206 15.47 -4.19 25.83
N LEU A 207 14.89 -3.08 26.28
CA LEU A 207 15.63 -1.84 26.55
C LEU A 207 16.69 -2.00 27.65
N SER A 208 16.38 -2.75 28.72
CA SER A 208 17.33 -2.98 29.81
C SER A 208 18.51 -3.87 29.42
N ASP A 209 18.36 -4.68 28.37
CA ASP A 209 19.41 -5.59 27.89
C ASP A 209 20.43 -4.88 26.98
N ILE A 210 20.17 -3.62 26.59
CA ILE A 210 21.09 -2.82 25.77
C ILE A 210 22.16 -2.17 26.66
N ASN A 211 23.39 -2.67 26.55
CA ASN A 211 24.59 -2.12 27.20
C ASN A 211 24.93 -0.69 26.72
#